data_AF-A0A927SJT4-F1
#
_entry.id   AF-A0A927SJT4-F1
#
_cell.length_a   1.000
_cell.length_b   1.000
_cell.length_c   1.000
_cell.angle_alpha   90.00
_cell.angle_beta   90.00
_cell.angle_gamma   90.00
#
_symmetry.space_group_name_H-M   'P 1'
#
loop_
_entity.id
_entity.type
_entity.pdbx_description
1 polymer ?
#
loop_
_entity_poly.entity_id
_entity_poly.type
_entity_poly.pdbx_seq_one_letter_code
_entity_poly.pdbx_strand_id
1 'polypeptide(L)'
;MFEMSSSYDNNQILPLSAADYEYATPNAASLMQSLRAFGYDISTAIADLIDNSITAKASCIDVSFEWNAGTPWICVCDNGKGMSEKELFEAMKTGSKNPLEAREADDLGRFGLGLKTASFSQCKRLTVASKALTGDLAIRCWDLDIVNQVKEWLLLKVPSDTAQTVFDAYFSTHDHGTVVLWEKLDRIVPGTHINDEAYQKAFLDYAQSVKQHIAVVFSSYMHGVHKVDFSLNGRHIEMWDPFMSDSSYTTRMPGECLYVNNSEVRIRAYILPHQSKLSAAEFAANAGLHGWNAQQGFYIYRNNRLIVEGDWLIPGMEKLEQYRLARIRIDIGNDTDSEWNIDVRKSTAVPPISIQKEIKRIALAAQRESAKIYRHRGKKLARKGKQEQCFVWHQNIRHGKLGYSINREHPIIKELLCSDVHDRIKQLLSLIEETIPVPMIISDYAEKSEEMLSPFEGKTTTEFDPMIGTLYNMYIATGCTEQEAISNIANTEPYVYYPERVLLFCEREGISYEQ
;
A
#
# COMPACT_ATOMS: atom_id res chain seq x y z
N MET A 1 -22.81 -49.99 -36.83
CA MET A 1 -21.63 -49.79 -37.70
C MET A 1 -21.79 -48.43 -38.39
N PHE A 2 -21.22 -47.40 -37.78
CA PHE A 2 -20.94 -46.12 -38.44
C PHE A 2 -19.51 -45.78 -38.01
N GLU A 3 -18.56 -46.03 -38.90
CA GLU A 3 -17.19 -45.54 -38.75
C GLU A 3 -17.22 -44.04 -39.02
N MET A 4 -16.97 -43.25 -37.97
CA MET A 4 -16.56 -41.86 -38.14
C MET A 4 -15.05 -41.82 -38.27
N SER A 5 -14.61 -41.37 -39.44
CA SER A 5 -13.24 -41.02 -39.78
C SER A 5 -12.66 -40.01 -38.78
N SER A 6 -11.60 -40.38 -38.07
CA SER A 6 -10.69 -39.42 -37.43
C SER A 6 -9.64 -39.00 -38.46
N SER A 7 -9.90 -37.92 -39.18
CA SER A 7 -8.83 -37.16 -39.83
C SER A 7 -8.59 -35.91 -39.00
N TYR A 8 -7.34 -35.72 -38.57
CA TYR A 8 -6.66 -34.47 -38.19
C TYR A 8 -5.77 -34.70 -36.96
N ASP A 9 -4.69 -35.45 -37.17
CA ASP A 9 -3.46 -35.23 -36.42
C ASP A 9 -2.28 -35.58 -37.32
N ASN A 10 -1.87 -34.61 -38.14
CA ASN A 10 -0.68 -34.71 -38.98
C ASN A 10 0.13 -33.42 -38.85
N ASN A 11 0.53 -33.10 -37.61
CA ASN A 11 1.64 -32.19 -37.37
C ASN A 11 2.97 -32.95 -37.55
N GLN A 12 3.19 -33.50 -38.75
CA GLN A 12 4.54 -33.92 -39.13
C GLN A 12 5.30 -32.67 -39.55
N ILE A 13 6.15 -32.17 -38.65
CA ILE A 13 7.12 -31.12 -38.97
C ILE A 13 8.04 -31.69 -40.05
N LEU A 14 7.93 -31.15 -41.28
CA LEU A 14 8.79 -31.55 -42.39
C LEU A 14 10.25 -31.22 -42.04
N PRO A 15 11.20 -32.16 -42.24
CA PRO A 15 12.60 -31.89 -41.97
C PRO A 15 13.13 -30.82 -42.93
N LEU A 16 13.59 -29.70 -42.38
CA LEU A 16 14.24 -28.62 -43.12
C LEU A 16 15.68 -29.03 -43.47
N SER A 17 16.10 -28.76 -44.71
CA SER A 17 17.50 -28.84 -45.12
C SER A 17 18.24 -27.56 -44.74
N ALA A 18 19.58 -27.60 -44.71
CA ALA A 18 20.41 -26.43 -44.43
C ALA A 18 20.27 -25.29 -45.46
N ALA A 19 19.62 -25.53 -46.61
CA ALA A 19 19.30 -24.50 -47.59
C ALA A 19 17.95 -23.79 -47.31
N ASP A 20 17.12 -24.36 -46.43
CA ASP A 20 15.77 -23.86 -46.15
C ASP A 20 15.74 -22.83 -45.00
N TYR A 21 16.87 -22.59 -44.33
CA TYR A 21 16.95 -21.67 -43.20
C TYR A 21 18.29 -20.93 -43.13
N GLU A 22 18.24 -19.76 -42.50
CA GLU A 22 19.43 -19.01 -42.10
C GLU A 22 19.41 -18.81 -40.58
N TYR A 23 20.59 -18.87 -39.94
CA TYR A 23 20.71 -18.54 -38.52
C TYR A 23 20.69 -17.01 -38.36
N ALA A 24 19.54 -16.46 -37.99
CA ALA A 24 19.38 -15.05 -37.67
C ALA A 24 19.69 -14.76 -36.18
N THR A 25 20.92 -15.05 -35.74
CA THR A 25 21.33 -14.77 -34.36
C THR A 25 21.27 -13.26 -34.08
N PRO A 26 20.61 -12.82 -32.99
CA PRO A 26 20.44 -11.39 -32.72
C PRO A 26 21.80 -10.74 -32.42
N ASN A 27 21.98 -9.51 -32.92
CA ASN A 27 23.13 -8.69 -32.57
C ASN A 27 23.14 -8.42 -31.05
N ALA A 28 24.24 -8.79 -30.39
CA ALA A 28 24.35 -8.73 -28.93
C ALA A 28 24.14 -7.31 -28.39
N ALA A 29 24.82 -6.32 -29.00
CA ALA A 29 24.73 -4.93 -28.59
C ALA A 29 23.30 -4.38 -28.75
N SER A 30 22.66 -4.62 -29.89
CA SER A 30 21.28 -4.18 -30.13
C SER A 30 20.30 -4.82 -29.16
N LEU A 31 20.36 -6.14 -28.96
CA LEU A 31 19.44 -6.83 -28.06
C LEU A 31 19.65 -6.40 -26.60
N MET A 32 20.88 -6.21 -26.13
CA MET A 32 21.13 -5.71 -24.77
C MET A 32 20.60 -4.31 -24.56
N GLN A 33 20.73 -3.41 -25.54
CA GLN A 33 20.13 -2.07 -25.44
C GLN A 33 18.61 -2.12 -25.39
N SER A 34 17.98 -3.02 -26.15
CA SER A 34 16.54 -3.26 -26.06
C SER A 34 16.13 -3.80 -24.68
N LEU A 35 16.87 -4.77 -24.12
CA LEU A 35 16.63 -5.33 -22.79
C LEU A 35 16.83 -4.31 -21.65
N ARG A 36 17.66 -3.29 -21.88
CA ARG A 36 17.88 -2.18 -20.96
C ARG A 36 16.74 -1.17 -20.95
N ALA A 37 15.99 -1.04 -22.03
CA ALA A 37 14.92 -0.06 -22.17
C ALA A 37 13.62 -0.43 -21.43
N PHE A 38 13.59 -1.57 -20.72
CA PHE A 38 12.45 -1.95 -19.89
C PHE A 38 12.31 -0.98 -18.72
N GLY A 39 11.14 -0.33 -18.60
CA GLY A 39 10.86 0.77 -17.68
C GLY A 39 10.72 0.35 -16.21
N TYR A 40 11.79 -0.21 -15.65
CA TYR A 40 11.94 -0.43 -14.21
C TYR A 40 12.36 0.87 -13.53
N ASP A 41 11.76 1.13 -12.37
CA ASP A 41 12.40 2.00 -11.37
C ASP A 41 13.39 1.19 -10.53
N ILE A 42 14.20 1.87 -9.72
CA ILE A 42 15.22 1.23 -8.90
C ILE A 42 14.63 0.25 -7.87
N SER A 43 13.47 0.59 -7.29
CA SER A 43 12.81 -0.19 -6.25
C SER A 43 12.30 -1.54 -6.78
N THR A 44 11.63 -1.51 -7.93
CA THR A 44 11.15 -2.70 -8.64
C THR A 44 12.29 -3.54 -9.19
N ALA A 45 13.37 -2.91 -9.68
CA ALA A 45 14.55 -3.62 -10.15
C ALA A 45 15.25 -4.39 -9.02
N ILE A 46 15.41 -3.78 -7.84
CA ILE A 46 15.97 -4.45 -6.66
C ILE A 46 15.02 -5.53 -6.14
N ALA A 47 13.70 -5.28 -6.14
CA ALA A 47 12.73 -6.28 -5.74
C ALA A 47 12.81 -7.55 -6.61
N ASP A 48 13.09 -7.41 -7.90
CA ASP A 48 13.33 -8.54 -8.81
C ASP A 48 14.60 -9.35 -8.45
N LEU A 49 15.62 -8.72 -7.88
CA LEU A 49 16.80 -9.41 -7.35
C LEU A 49 16.45 -10.17 -6.08
N ILE A 50 15.73 -9.52 -5.16
CA ILE A 50 15.29 -10.11 -3.89
C ILE A 50 14.37 -11.32 -4.12
N ASP A 51 13.50 -11.28 -5.12
CA ASP A 51 12.66 -12.43 -5.50
C ASP A 51 13.52 -13.67 -5.83
N ASN A 52 14.67 -13.49 -6.48
CA ASN A 52 15.59 -14.60 -6.77
C ASN A 52 16.24 -15.12 -5.48
N SER A 53 16.61 -14.24 -4.56
CA SER A 53 17.15 -14.62 -3.25
C SER A 53 16.14 -15.42 -2.41
N ILE A 54 14.86 -15.01 -2.41
CA ILE A 54 13.78 -15.76 -1.75
C ILE A 54 13.57 -17.13 -2.42
N THR A 55 13.59 -17.17 -3.76
CA THR A 55 13.50 -18.44 -4.52
C THR A 55 14.68 -19.36 -4.19
N ALA A 56 15.88 -18.79 -3.97
CA ALA A 56 17.08 -19.49 -3.52
C ALA A 56 17.05 -19.87 -2.02
N LYS A 57 15.94 -19.63 -1.32
CA LYS A 57 15.72 -19.96 0.10
C LYS A 57 16.63 -19.19 1.06
N ALA A 58 16.97 -17.95 0.72
CA ALA A 58 17.67 -17.07 1.65
C ALA A 58 16.83 -16.76 2.89
N SER A 59 17.47 -16.73 4.05
CA SER A 59 16.87 -16.25 5.31
C SER A 59 17.34 -14.85 5.67
N CYS A 60 18.43 -14.37 5.06
CA CYS A 60 18.98 -13.03 5.25
C CYS A 60 19.30 -12.44 3.89
N ILE A 61 18.81 -11.23 3.63
CA ILE A 61 19.05 -10.48 2.40
C ILE A 61 19.47 -9.06 2.75
N ASP A 62 20.68 -8.68 2.36
CA ASP A 62 21.21 -7.32 2.55
C ASP A 62 21.26 -6.59 1.22
N VAL A 63 20.76 -5.35 1.23
CA VAL A 63 20.92 -4.40 0.13
C VAL A 63 21.89 -3.33 0.57
N SER A 64 22.89 -3.04 -0.24
CA SER A 64 23.90 -2.03 0.06
C SER A 64 24.01 -1.00 -1.05
N PHE A 65 24.01 0.28 -0.67
CA PHE A 65 24.17 1.46 -1.51
C PHE A 65 25.41 2.19 -1.03
N GLU A 66 26.43 2.26 -1.89
CA GLU A 66 27.70 2.88 -1.55
C GLU A 66 28.08 3.91 -2.62
N TRP A 67 28.38 5.14 -2.18
CA TRP A 67 28.78 6.21 -3.11
C TRP A 67 30.19 5.99 -3.66
N ASN A 68 31.05 5.33 -2.87
CA ASN A 68 32.38 4.87 -3.28
C ASN A 68 33.22 5.98 -3.97
N ALA A 69 33.41 7.09 -3.27
CA ALA A 69 34.16 8.25 -3.77
C ALA A 69 33.75 8.71 -5.19
N GLY A 70 32.44 8.65 -5.48
CA GLY A 70 31.85 9.07 -6.75
C GLY A 70 31.86 8.00 -7.85
N THR A 71 32.18 6.75 -7.50
CA THR A 71 31.98 5.59 -8.37
C THR A 71 30.97 4.63 -7.76
N PRO A 72 29.70 5.05 -7.65
CA PRO A 72 28.71 4.38 -6.82
C PRO A 72 28.41 2.98 -7.33
N TRP A 73 28.08 2.11 -6.39
CA TRP A 73 27.62 0.75 -6.65
C TRP A 73 26.44 0.39 -5.75
N ILE A 74 25.65 -0.57 -6.23
CA ILE A 74 24.54 -1.16 -5.47
C ILE A 74 24.76 -2.66 -5.43
N CYS A 75 24.58 -3.27 -4.26
CA CYS A 75 24.78 -4.69 -4.04
C CYS A 75 23.55 -5.32 -3.40
N VAL A 76 23.20 -6.53 -3.83
CA VAL A 76 22.24 -7.40 -3.14
C VAL A 76 22.96 -8.69 -2.78
N CYS A 77 23.03 -8.98 -1.49
CA CYS A 77 23.69 -10.16 -0.93
C CYS A 77 22.65 -11.06 -0.28
N ASP A 78 22.69 -12.36 -0.54
CA ASP A 78 21.83 -13.33 0.11
C ASP A 78 22.58 -14.59 0.56
N ASN A 79 22.14 -15.15 1.68
CA ASN A 79 22.65 -16.41 2.22
C ASN A 79 21.86 -17.63 1.71
N GLY A 80 21.28 -17.55 0.52
CA GLY A 80 20.55 -18.65 -0.09
C GLY A 80 21.47 -19.82 -0.46
N LYS A 81 20.93 -20.80 -1.18
CA LYS A 81 21.66 -22.04 -1.55
C LYS A 81 22.93 -21.80 -2.39
N GLY A 82 23.05 -20.65 -3.05
CA GLY A 82 24.10 -20.37 -4.01
C GLY A 82 23.97 -21.21 -5.29
N MET A 83 24.95 -21.09 -6.17
CA MET A 83 25.00 -21.76 -7.47
C MET A 83 26.41 -22.30 -7.74
N SER A 84 26.49 -23.43 -8.44
CA SER A 84 27.72 -23.91 -9.07
C SER A 84 28.11 -23.06 -10.28
N GLU A 85 29.33 -23.22 -10.80
CA GLU A 85 29.78 -22.51 -12.01
C GLU A 85 28.86 -22.73 -13.22
N LYS A 86 28.35 -23.95 -13.39
CA LYS A 86 27.46 -24.31 -14.50
C LYS A 86 26.08 -23.66 -14.34
N GLU A 87 25.52 -23.70 -13.13
CA GLU A 87 24.23 -23.08 -12.82
C GLU A 87 24.30 -21.56 -12.99
N LEU A 88 25.35 -20.92 -12.48
CA LEU A 88 25.56 -19.48 -12.63
C LEU A 88 25.70 -19.08 -14.10
N PHE A 89 26.43 -19.86 -14.90
CA PHE A 89 26.56 -19.61 -16.33
C PHE A 89 25.19 -19.65 -17.04
N GLU A 90 24.37 -20.67 -16.78
CA GLU A 90 23.02 -20.77 -17.36
C GLU A 90 22.08 -19.69 -16.83
N ALA A 91 22.18 -19.33 -15.54
CA ALA A 91 21.39 -18.25 -14.94
C ALA A 91 21.70 -16.89 -15.60
N MET A 92 22.96 -16.65 -15.97
CA MET A 92 23.43 -15.41 -16.58
C MET A 92 23.16 -15.30 -18.09
N LYS A 93 22.83 -16.40 -18.77
CA LYS A 93 22.38 -16.35 -20.17
C LYS A 93 21.03 -15.65 -20.30
N THR A 94 20.86 -14.89 -21.38
CA THR A 94 19.59 -14.26 -21.74
C THR A 94 18.63 -15.33 -22.28
N GLY A 95 17.36 -15.32 -21.83
CA GLY A 95 16.33 -16.27 -22.29
C GLY A 95 16.54 -17.72 -21.84
N SER A 96 17.20 -17.97 -20.70
CA SER A 96 17.60 -19.31 -20.27
C SER A 96 16.47 -20.23 -19.77
N LYS A 97 15.25 -19.71 -19.54
CA LYS A 97 14.09 -20.52 -19.15
C LYS A 97 12.89 -20.20 -20.04
N ASN A 98 12.25 -21.24 -20.57
CA ASN A 98 11.03 -21.09 -21.36
C ASN A 98 9.85 -20.72 -20.44
N PRO A 99 9.07 -19.66 -20.73
CA PRO A 99 7.87 -19.33 -19.95
C PRO A 99 6.78 -20.41 -19.95
N LEU A 100 6.85 -21.39 -20.87
CA LEU A 100 5.89 -22.49 -21.01
C LEU A 100 6.28 -23.76 -20.21
N GLU A 101 7.47 -23.81 -19.61
CA GLU A 101 7.87 -24.95 -18.78
C GLU A 101 7.17 -24.89 -17.41
N ALA A 102 6.79 -26.07 -16.88
CA ALA A 102 6.23 -26.20 -15.54
C ALA A 102 7.23 -25.71 -14.49
N ARG A 103 6.76 -24.91 -13.52
CA ARG A 103 7.59 -24.30 -12.47
C ARG A 103 7.22 -24.82 -11.10
N GLU A 104 8.18 -24.71 -10.18
CA GLU A 104 7.92 -24.95 -8.76
C GLU A 104 6.90 -23.95 -8.22
N ALA A 105 6.06 -24.39 -7.29
CA ALA A 105 4.94 -23.61 -6.77
C ALA A 105 5.37 -22.31 -6.04
N ASP A 106 6.63 -22.22 -5.64
CA ASP A 106 7.22 -21.11 -4.91
C ASP A 106 8.07 -20.16 -5.80
N ASP A 107 8.19 -20.43 -7.10
CA ASP A 107 8.94 -19.56 -8.02
C ASP A 107 8.23 -18.21 -8.19
N LEU A 108 8.95 -17.14 -7.85
CA LEU A 108 8.48 -15.76 -7.97
C LEU A 108 8.71 -15.18 -9.38
N GLY A 109 9.57 -15.79 -10.19
CA GLY A 109 9.83 -15.39 -11.57
C GLY A 109 8.97 -16.13 -12.60
N ARG A 110 8.73 -15.51 -13.77
CA ARG A 110 8.03 -16.13 -14.92
C ARG A 110 8.82 -16.08 -16.24
N PHE A 111 9.64 -15.07 -16.46
CA PHE A 111 10.17 -14.79 -17.81
C PHE A 111 11.64 -15.18 -18.03
N GLY A 112 12.37 -15.60 -16.99
CA GLY A 112 13.80 -15.97 -17.10
C GLY A 112 14.74 -14.78 -17.43
N LEU A 113 14.18 -13.57 -17.46
CA LEU A 113 14.88 -12.33 -17.81
C LEU A 113 15.08 -11.38 -16.62
N GLY A 114 14.30 -11.54 -15.53
CA GLY A 114 14.21 -10.60 -14.39
C GLY A 114 15.54 -10.02 -13.94
N LEU A 115 16.46 -10.88 -13.46
CA LEU A 115 17.81 -10.47 -13.04
C LEU A 115 18.51 -9.55 -14.07
N LYS A 116 18.52 -9.94 -15.35
CA LYS A 116 19.27 -9.23 -16.39
C LYS A 116 18.58 -7.94 -16.79
N THR A 117 17.28 -7.97 -17.07
CA THR A 117 16.51 -6.78 -17.47
C THR A 117 16.43 -5.76 -16.34
N ALA A 118 16.21 -6.20 -15.10
CA ALA A 118 16.24 -5.33 -13.92
C ALA A 118 17.63 -4.69 -13.77
N SER A 119 18.71 -5.48 -13.82
CA SER A 119 20.07 -4.96 -13.67
C SER A 119 20.45 -4.00 -14.79
N PHE A 120 20.23 -4.37 -16.06
CA PHE A 120 20.61 -3.54 -17.19
C PHE A 120 19.82 -2.25 -17.27
N SER A 121 18.60 -2.21 -16.75
CA SER A 121 17.83 -0.95 -16.66
C SER A 121 18.47 0.08 -15.74
N GLN A 122 19.32 -0.34 -14.79
CA GLN A 122 19.93 0.53 -13.78
C GLN A 122 21.44 0.75 -13.99
N CYS A 123 22.16 -0.26 -14.49
CA CYS A 123 23.63 -0.28 -14.52
C CYS A 123 24.19 -0.83 -15.84
N LYS A 124 25.40 -0.42 -16.22
CA LYS A 124 26.10 -0.99 -17.39
C LYS A 124 26.93 -2.22 -17.06
N ARG A 125 27.26 -2.46 -15.79
CA ARG A 125 28.05 -3.61 -15.38
C ARG A 125 27.33 -4.37 -14.27
N LEU A 126 26.96 -5.60 -14.58
CA LEU A 126 26.35 -6.56 -13.67
C LEU A 126 27.37 -7.66 -13.40
N THR A 127 27.83 -7.76 -12.16
CA THR A 127 28.72 -8.85 -11.72
C THR A 127 28.00 -9.70 -10.68
N VAL A 128 27.97 -11.02 -10.87
CA VAL A 128 27.40 -11.97 -9.93
C VAL A 128 28.48 -12.92 -9.46
N ALA A 129 28.63 -13.03 -8.15
CA ALA A 129 29.45 -14.04 -7.48
C ALA A 129 28.52 -14.97 -6.70
N SER A 130 28.67 -16.28 -6.88
CA SER A 130 27.84 -17.25 -6.17
C SER A 130 28.65 -18.46 -5.79
N LYS A 131 28.37 -18.99 -4.60
CA LYS A 131 29.02 -20.16 -4.05
C LYS A 131 27.96 -21.07 -3.43
N ALA A 132 27.83 -22.28 -3.96
CA ALA A 132 27.05 -23.32 -3.32
C ALA A 132 27.78 -23.82 -2.05
N LEU A 133 27.03 -24.38 -1.10
CA LEU A 133 27.59 -24.94 0.15
C LEU A 133 28.76 -25.90 -0.10
N THR A 134 28.68 -26.65 -1.19
CA THR A 134 29.78 -27.46 -1.70
C THR A 134 30.19 -26.95 -3.07
N GLY A 135 31.43 -26.48 -3.21
CA GLY A 135 32.00 -26.03 -4.47
C GLY A 135 32.81 -24.75 -4.33
N ASP A 136 33.42 -24.35 -5.45
CA ASP A 136 34.22 -23.15 -5.53
C ASP A 136 33.35 -21.93 -5.85
N LEU A 137 33.87 -20.75 -5.49
CA LEU A 137 33.25 -19.48 -5.86
C LEU A 137 33.24 -19.32 -7.39
N ALA A 138 32.06 -19.11 -7.96
CA ALA A 138 31.90 -18.83 -9.37
C ALA A 138 31.54 -17.35 -9.58
N ILE A 139 32.17 -16.72 -10.58
CA ILE A 139 31.92 -15.31 -10.93
C ILE A 139 31.54 -15.21 -12.40
N ARG A 140 30.54 -14.37 -12.68
CA ARG A 140 30.13 -14.00 -14.04
C ARG A 140 29.80 -12.52 -14.13
N CYS A 141 30.29 -11.85 -15.17
CA CYS A 141 30.11 -10.41 -15.36
C CYS A 141 29.64 -10.08 -16.79
N TRP A 142 28.58 -9.29 -16.86
CA TRP A 142 28.16 -8.59 -18.07
C TRP A 142 28.62 -7.13 -17.99
N ASP A 143 29.44 -6.70 -18.95
CA ASP A 143 29.78 -5.28 -19.14
C ASP A 143 29.30 -4.82 -20.51
N LEU A 144 28.28 -3.95 -20.50
CA LEU A 144 27.62 -3.48 -21.71
C LEU A 144 28.54 -2.63 -22.60
N ASP A 145 29.54 -1.95 -22.03
CA ASP A 145 30.49 -1.19 -22.84
C ASP A 145 31.39 -2.14 -23.64
N ILE A 146 31.80 -3.28 -23.04
CA ILE A 146 32.57 -4.33 -23.71
C ILE A 146 31.72 -4.99 -24.79
N VAL A 147 30.50 -5.41 -24.47
CA VAL A 147 29.59 -6.04 -25.44
C VAL A 147 29.31 -5.09 -26.62
N ASN A 148 29.13 -3.79 -26.37
CA ASN A 148 28.91 -2.81 -27.43
C ASN A 148 30.14 -2.62 -28.33
N GLN A 149 31.35 -2.69 -27.75
CA GLN A 149 32.60 -2.58 -28.49
C GLN A 149 32.85 -3.82 -29.37
N VAL A 150 32.71 -5.02 -28.81
CA VAL A 150 33.04 -6.28 -29.51
C VAL A 150 31.87 -6.83 -30.34
N LYS A 151 30.64 -6.38 -30.06
CA LYS A 151 29.37 -6.83 -30.68
C LYS A 151 29.08 -8.33 -30.53
N GLU A 152 29.68 -8.96 -29.54
CA GLU A 152 29.61 -10.41 -29.25
C GLU A 152 29.03 -10.65 -27.84
N TRP A 153 28.45 -11.84 -27.62
CA TRP A 153 27.90 -12.27 -26.33
C TRP A 153 29.01 -12.72 -25.36
N LEU A 154 29.81 -11.76 -24.86
CA LEU A 154 30.92 -12.04 -23.95
C LEU A 154 30.53 -11.94 -22.48
N LEU A 155 30.27 -13.10 -21.86
CA LEU A 155 30.10 -13.20 -20.41
C LEU A 155 31.47 -13.43 -19.74
N LEU A 156 31.94 -12.42 -19.02
CA LEU A 156 33.26 -12.44 -18.40
C LEU A 156 33.27 -13.32 -17.14
N LYS A 157 34.43 -13.90 -16.84
CA LYS A 157 34.66 -14.68 -15.60
C LYS A 157 35.40 -13.90 -14.51
N VAL A 158 35.83 -12.69 -14.82
CA VAL A 158 36.68 -11.85 -13.95
C VAL A 158 35.87 -10.65 -13.47
N PRO A 159 35.86 -10.34 -12.17
CA PRO A 159 35.22 -9.16 -11.62
C PRO A 159 36.07 -7.89 -11.83
N SER A 160 35.51 -6.72 -11.53
CA SER A 160 36.31 -5.50 -11.30
C SER A 160 37.01 -5.56 -9.93
N ASP A 161 37.96 -4.66 -9.68
CA ASP A 161 38.63 -4.56 -8.36
C ASP A 161 37.64 -4.23 -7.23
N THR A 162 36.67 -3.34 -7.49
CA THR A 162 35.58 -3.01 -6.57
C THR A 162 34.75 -4.24 -6.27
N ALA A 163 34.35 -4.98 -7.31
CA ALA A 163 33.56 -6.20 -7.16
C ALA A 163 34.31 -7.29 -6.39
N GLN A 164 35.59 -7.49 -6.68
CA GLN A 164 36.45 -8.41 -5.95
C GLN A 164 36.48 -8.08 -4.45
N THR A 165 36.67 -6.80 -4.11
CA THR A 165 36.68 -6.34 -2.71
C THR A 165 35.36 -6.65 -1.99
N VAL A 166 34.23 -6.39 -2.63
CA VAL A 166 32.89 -6.69 -2.08
C VAL A 166 32.69 -8.19 -1.88
N PHE A 167 33.10 -9.00 -2.86
CA PHE A 167 32.97 -10.46 -2.79
C PHE A 167 33.85 -11.07 -1.70
N ASP A 168 35.10 -10.62 -1.59
CA ASP A 168 36.02 -11.09 -0.56
C ASP A 168 35.49 -10.74 0.84
N ALA A 169 34.95 -9.53 1.02
CA ALA A 169 34.32 -9.14 2.28
C ALA A 169 33.14 -10.07 2.65
N TYR A 170 32.25 -10.36 1.71
CA TYR A 170 31.09 -11.24 1.96
C TYR A 170 31.50 -12.69 2.23
N PHE A 171 32.26 -13.31 1.32
CA PHE A 171 32.64 -14.73 1.40
C PHE A 171 33.75 -15.03 2.41
N SER A 172 34.37 -14.01 3.02
CA SER A 172 35.22 -14.20 4.21
C SER A 172 34.42 -14.60 5.46
N THR A 173 33.11 -14.32 5.47
CA THR A 173 32.23 -14.56 6.63
C THR A 173 31.06 -15.50 6.31
N HIS A 174 30.88 -15.87 5.04
CA HIS A 174 29.79 -16.72 4.57
C HIS A 174 30.31 -17.88 3.70
N ASP A 175 29.91 -19.10 4.02
CA ASP A 175 30.36 -20.29 3.31
C ASP A 175 29.63 -20.52 1.97
N HIS A 176 28.44 -19.96 1.83
CA HIS A 176 27.58 -20.05 0.64
C HIS A 176 26.71 -18.80 0.49
N GLY A 177 26.11 -18.64 -0.69
CA GLY A 177 25.21 -17.54 -0.99
C GLY A 177 25.45 -16.95 -2.37
N THR A 178 24.79 -15.83 -2.64
CA THR A 178 24.94 -15.08 -3.89
C THR A 178 25.10 -13.60 -3.61
N VAL A 179 26.01 -12.96 -4.34
CA VAL A 179 26.23 -11.52 -4.33
C VAL A 179 26.03 -11.00 -5.75
N VAL A 180 25.08 -10.09 -5.90
CA VAL A 180 24.78 -9.40 -7.16
C VAL A 180 25.20 -7.94 -7.02
N LEU A 181 26.18 -7.53 -7.82
CA LEU A 181 26.73 -6.17 -7.80
C LEU A 181 26.43 -5.43 -9.10
N TRP A 182 25.94 -4.21 -8.94
CA TRP A 182 25.72 -3.23 -9.99
C TRP A 182 26.76 -2.12 -9.92
N GLU A 183 27.49 -1.94 -11.02
CA GLU A 183 28.48 -0.89 -11.20
C GLU A 183 28.17 -0.09 -12.47
N LYS A 184 28.77 1.11 -12.59
CA LYS A 184 28.48 2.05 -13.69
C LYS A 184 26.97 2.35 -13.77
N LEU A 185 26.42 2.92 -12.69
CA LEU A 185 25.00 3.23 -12.50
C LEU A 185 24.53 4.44 -13.32
N ASP A 186 24.78 4.44 -14.62
CA ASP A 186 24.56 5.57 -15.55
C ASP A 186 23.11 6.07 -15.66
N ARG A 187 22.12 5.30 -15.20
CA ARG A 187 20.70 5.71 -15.15
C ARG A 187 20.29 6.36 -13.83
N ILE A 188 21.03 6.06 -12.77
CA ILE A 188 20.81 6.60 -11.41
C ILE A 188 21.70 7.83 -11.22
N VAL A 189 22.97 7.71 -11.60
CA VAL A 189 24.01 8.74 -11.50
C VAL A 189 24.70 8.86 -12.86
N PRO A 190 24.23 9.77 -13.73
CA PRO A 190 24.87 10.04 -15.02
C PRO A 190 26.33 10.47 -14.82
N GLY A 191 27.23 9.94 -15.67
CA GLY A 191 28.70 9.94 -15.51
C GLY A 191 29.45 11.29 -15.53
N THR A 192 28.80 12.39 -15.14
CA THR A 192 29.36 13.74 -15.05
C THR A 192 29.19 14.38 -13.66
N HIS A 193 28.65 13.66 -12.67
CA HIS A 193 28.21 14.23 -11.38
C HIS A 193 28.87 13.60 -10.14
N ILE A 194 30.09 13.10 -10.30
CA ILE A 194 30.89 12.35 -9.29
C ILE A 194 31.18 13.17 -8.01
N ASN A 195 31.22 14.50 -8.11
CA ASN A 195 31.46 15.44 -6.99
C ASN A 195 30.25 16.35 -6.72
N ASP A 196 29.06 15.97 -7.18
CA ASP A 196 27.85 16.79 -7.05
C ASP A 196 27.03 16.32 -5.84
N GLU A 197 26.99 17.14 -4.78
CA GLU A 197 26.23 16.86 -3.56
C GLU A 197 24.76 16.56 -3.84
N ALA A 198 24.17 17.16 -4.88
CA ALA A 198 22.78 16.91 -5.25
C ALA A 198 22.56 15.47 -5.73
N TYR A 199 23.52 14.91 -6.47
CA TYR A 199 23.44 13.53 -6.95
C TYR A 199 23.74 12.53 -5.86
N GLN A 200 24.67 12.84 -4.95
CA GLN A 200 24.88 12.02 -3.76
C GLN A 200 23.62 11.98 -2.89
N LYS A 201 22.95 13.13 -2.69
CA LYS A 201 21.68 13.19 -1.99
C LYS A 201 20.60 12.37 -2.70
N ALA A 202 20.43 12.54 -4.01
CA ALA A 202 19.46 11.77 -4.79
C ALA A 202 19.73 10.25 -4.71
N PHE A 203 21.00 9.83 -4.72
CA PHE A 203 21.39 8.44 -4.53
C PHE A 203 20.94 7.88 -3.17
N LEU A 204 21.07 8.67 -2.09
CA LEU A 204 20.58 8.30 -0.76
C LEU A 204 19.04 8.31 -0.69
N ASP A 205 18.37 9.23 -1.37
CA ASP A 205 16.90 9.27 -1.46
C ASP A 205 16.36 8.02 -2.19
N TYR A 206 17.07 7.52 -3.21
CA TYR A 206 16.77 6.22 -3.82
C TYR A 206 16.92 5.07 -2.84
N ALA A 207 17.99 5.04 -2.03
CA ALA A 207 18.17 4.01 -1.00
C ALA A 207 17.00 4.02 0.00
N GLN A 208 16.55 5.20 0.43
CA GLN A 208 15.39 5.33 1.31
C GLN A 208 14.08 4.85 0.66
N SER A 209 13.88 5.16 -0.62
CA SER A 209 12.72 4.69 -1.40
C SER A 209 12.72 3.16 -1.52
N VAL A 210 13.89 2.55 -1.74
CA VAL A 210 14.06 1.10 -1.80
C VAL A 210 13.76 0.45 -0.45
N LYS A 211 14.23 1.03 0.67
CA LYS A 211 13.89 0.55 2.02
C LYS A 211 12.38 0.50 2.23
N GLN A 212 11.69 1.60 1.91
CA GLN A 212 10.23 1.69 2.07
C GLN A 212 9.51 0.67 1.18
N HIS A 213 9.97 0.51 -0.06
CA HIS A 213 9.40 -0.48 -0.97
C HIS A 213 9.58 -1.92 -0.46
N ILE A 214 10.77 -2.27 0.05
CA ILE A 214 11.03 -3.60 0.61
C ILE A 214 10.12 -3.89 1.81
N ALA A 215 10.00 -2.91 2.73
CA ALA A 215 9.17 -3.01 3.93
C ALA A 215 7.70 -3.35 3.63
N VAL A 216 7.18 -2.87 2.48
CA VAL A 216 5.80 -3.09 2.05
C VAL A 216 5.68 -4.38 1.24
N VAL A 217 6.48 -4.52 0.17
CA VAL A 217 6.30 -5.59 -0.83
C VAL A 217 6.62 -6.98 -0.28
N PHE A 218 7.61 -7.05 0.60
CA PHE A 218 8.06 -8.29 1.22
C PHE A 218 7.58 -8.45 2.67
N SER A 219 6.65 -7.60 3.13
CA SER A 219 6.11 -7.63 4.49
C SER A 219 5.68 -9.03 4.96
N SER A 220 5.02 -9.80 4.09
CA SER A 220 4.56 -11.16 4.41
C SER A 220 5.69 -12.20 4.55
N TYR A 221 6.90 -11.89 4.09
CA TYR A 221 8.09 -12.71 4.28
C TYR A 221 8.85 -12.35 5.58
N MET A 222 8.58 -11.23 6.22
CA MET A 222 9.32 -10.74 7.39
C MET A 222 8.83 -11.34 8.72
N HIS A 223 7.84 -12.23 8.69
CA HIS A 223 7.26 -12.84 9.89
C HIS A 223 7.00 -14.34 9.72
N GLY A 224 6.72 -15.02 10.83
CA GLY A 224 6.39 -16.44 10.84
C GLY A 224 7.62 -17.36 10.85
N VAL A 225 7.38 -18.65 10.57
CA VAL A 225 8.38 -19.72 10.74
C VAL A 225 9.51 -19.65 9.70
N HIS A 226 9.18 -19.19 8.49
CA HIS A 226 10.13 -19.05 7.38
C HIS A 226 10.46 -17.58 7.12
N LYS A 227 10.62 -16.80 8.21
CA LYS A 227 10.90 -15.38 8.11
C LYS A 227 12.22 -15.13 7.37
N VAL A 228 12.26 -14.04 6.61
CA VAL A 228 13.44 -13.51 5.94
C VAL A 228 13.76 -12.16 6.58
N ASP A 229 15.00 -12.02 7.04
CA ASP A 229 15.51 -10.77 7.61
C ASP A 229 16.10 -9.91 6.47
N PHE A 230 15.65 -8.67 6.39
CA PHE A 230 16.09 -7.71 5.37
C PHE A 230 16.87 -6.56 6.01
N SER A 231 17.95 -6.14 5.38
CA SER A 231 18.72 -4.96 5.78
C SER A 231 19.06 -4.06 4.61
N LEU A 232 19.20 -2.77 4.90
CA LEU A 232 19.75 -1.77 3.98
C LEU A 232 20.96 -1.11 4.64
N ASN A 233 22.13 -1.19 4.01
CA ASN A 233 23.40 -0.67 4.53
C ASN A 233 23.68 -1.16 5.96
N GLY A 234 23.44 -2.46 6.21
CA GLY A 234 23.58 -3.08 7.54
C GLY A 234 22.54 -2.69 8.58
N ARG A 235 21.51 -1.91 8.23
CA ARG A 235 20.40 -1.56 9.14
C ARG A 235 19.16 -2.38 8.82
N HIS A 236 18.59 -3.03 9.83
CA HIS A 236 17.38 -3.83 9.69
C HIS A 236 16.20 -3.01 9.12
N ILE A 237 15.42 -3.63 8.24
CA ILE A 237 14.20 -3.07 7.67
C ILE A 237 13.01 -3.64 8.43
N GLU A 238 12.25 -2.79 9.10
CA GLU A 238 11.01 -3.18 9.76
C GLU A 238 9.89 -3.40 8.74
N MET A 239 9.07 -4.42 8.98
CA MET A 239 7.92 -4.70 8.16
C MET A 239 6.87 -3.60 8.29
N TRP A 240 6.19 -3.30 7.17
CA TRP A 240 4.99 -2.48 7.18
C TRP A 240 3.77 -3.36 6.89
N ASP A 241 2.90 -3.56 7.88
CA ASP A 241 1.68 -4.35 7.73
C ASP A 241 0.49 -3.47 7.30
N PRO A 242 0.02 -3.54 6.04
CA PRO A 242 -1.12 -2.75 5.58
C PRO A 242 -2.43 -3.09 6.28
N PHE A 243 -2.51 -4.23 6.98
CA PHE A 243 -3.72 -4.72 7.61
C PHE A 243 -3.78 -4.44 9.11
N MET A 244 -2.72 -3.89 9.71
CA MET A 244 -2.58 -3.73 11.16
C MET A 244 -3.05 -5.00 11.91
N SER A 245 -2.55 -6.15 11.45
CA SER A 245 -3.03 -7.47 11.85
C SER A 245 -2.91 -7.66 13.36
N ASP A 246 -1.85 -7.15 13.97
CA ASP A 246 -1.59 -7.31 15.40
C ASP A 246 -2.44 -6.38 16.29
N SER A 247 -3.12 -5.39 15.71
CA SER A 247 -3.98 -4.49 16.48
C SER A 247 -5.28 -5.17 16.90
N SER A 248 -5.61 -5.10 18.19
CA SER A 248 -6.87 -5.59 18.74
C SER A 248 -8.09 -4.79 18.29
N TYR A 249 -7.88 -3.62 17.69
CA TYR A 249 -8.95 -2.76 17.16
C TYR A 249 -9.24 -3.00 15.67
N THR A 250 -8.40 -3.76 14.97
CA THR A 250 -8.65 -4.15 13.58
C THR A 250 -9.74 -5.19 13.51
N THR A 251 -10.79 -4.92 12.74
CA THR A 251 -11.85 -5.91 12.51
C THR A 251 -11.47 -6.80 11.33
N ARG A 252 -11.28 -8.09 11.60
CA ARG A 252 -11.03 -9.11 10.57
C ARG A 252 -12.37 -9.70 10.10
N MET A 253 -12.73 -9.50 8.84
CA MET A 253 -13.94 -10.09 8.27
C MET A 253 -13.72 -11.59 7.97
N PRO A 254 -14.79 -12.40 7.85
CA PRO A 254 -14.67 -13.79 7.43
C PRO A 254 -13.91 -13.93 6.11
N GLY A 255 -13.01 -14.90 6.03
CA GLY A 255 -12.29 -15.21 4.80
C GLY A 255 -13.18 -16.00 3.84
N GLU A 256 -12.98 -15.79 2.55
CA GLU A 256 -13.65 -16.50 1.47
C GLU A 256 -12.62 -17.14 0.54
N CYS A 257 -12.93 -18.32 0.01
CA CYS A 257 -12.09 -19.00 -0.99
C CYS A 257 -12.87 -19.05 -2.30
N LEU A 258 -12.31 -18.42 -3.33
CA LEU A 258 -12.81 -18.47 -4.71
C LEU A 258 -11.91 -19.38 -5.54
N TYR A 259 -12.35 -19.74 -6.74
CA TYR A 259 -11.57 -20.60 -7.64
C TYR A 259 -11.52 -20.01 -9.04
N VAL A 260 -10.33 -20.01 -9.63
CA VAL A 260 -10.06 -19.64 -11.03
C VAL A 260 -9.33 -20.82 -11.65
N ASN A 261 -9.92 -21.48 -12.65
CA ASN A 261 -9.32 -22.64 -13.31
C ASN A 261 -8.85 -23.76 -12.34
N ASN A 262 -9.64 -24.02 -11.30
CA ASN A 262 -9.35 -24.94 -10.17
C ASN A 262 -8.23 -24.50 -9.22
N SER A 263 -7.64 -23.33 -9.43
CA SER A 263 -6.68 -22.71 -8.50
C SER A 263 -7.42 -21.91 -7.43
N GLU A 264 -7.04 -22.11 -6.18
CA GLU A 264 -7.64 -21.43 -5.03
C GLU A 264 -7.18 -19.95 -4.95
N VAL A 265 -8.14 -19.05 -4.78
CA VAL A 265 -7.92 -17.63 -4.50
C VAL A 265 -8.50 -17.32 -3.13
N ARG A 266 -7.65 -16.97 -2.15
CA ARG A 266 -8.08 -16.68 -0.78
C ARG A 266 -8.26 -15.18 -0.60
N ILE A 267 -9.41 -14.77 -0.08
CA ILE A 267 -9.76 -13.35 0.07
C ILE A 267 -10.16 -13.08 1.51
N ARG A 268 -9.65 -11.99 2.09
CA ARG A 268 -10.06 -11.51 3.41
C ARG A 268 -10.03 -10.00 3.50
N ALA A 269 -11.10 -9.42 4.02
CA ALA A 269 -11.18 -8.00 4.31
C ALA A 269 -10.80 -7.69 5.77
N TYR A 270 -10.16 -6.55 5.97
CA TYR A 270 -9.75 -5.96 7.23
C TYR A 270 -10.28 -4.53 7.28
N ILE A 271 -10.89 -4.17 8.40
CA ILE A 271 -11.32 -2.81 8.67
C ILE A 271 -10.45 -2.25 9.77
N LEU A 272 -9.60 -1.29 9.41
CA LEU A 272 -8.62 -0.68 10.30
C LEU A 272 -9.30 0.20 11.37
N PRO A 273 -8.64 0.40 12.52
CA PRO A 273 -9.12 1.32 13.54
C PRO A 273 -9.17 2.77 13.06
N HIS A 274 -10.18 3.50 13.52
CA HIS A 274 -10.23 4.95 13.36
C HIS A 274 -9.11 5.63 14.16
N GLN A 275 -8.59 6.77 13.67
CA GLN A 275 -7.44 7.49 14.26
C GLN A 275 -7.56 7.75 15.76
N SER A 276 -8.78 7.96 16.26
CA SER A 276 -9.07 8.15 17.69
C SER A 276 -8.75 6.95 18.59
N LYS A 277 -8.47 5.78 18.01
CA LYS A 277 -8.06 4.56 18.71
C LYS A 277 -6.55 4.33 18.63
N LEU A 278 -5.82 5.22 17.97
CA LEU A 278 -4.39 5.15 17.72
C LEU A 278 -3.71 6.35 18.36
N SER A 279 -2.47 6.17 18.80
CA SER A 279 -1.59 7.30 19.08
C SER A 279 -1.21 8.00 17.77
N ALA A 280 -0.74 9.25 17.86
CA ALA A 280 -0.27 10.00 16.70
C ALA A 280 0.88 9.28 15.97
N ALA A 281 1.78 8.62 16.72
CA ALA A 281 2.89 7.85 16.17
C ALA A 281 2.41 6.61 15.41
N GLU A 282 1.47 5.83 15.99
CA GLU A 282 0.89 4.67 15.31
C GLU A 282 0.10 5.07 14.06
N PHE A 283 -0.66 6.18 14.13
CA PHE A 283 -1.41 6.67 12.98
C PHE A 283 -0.48 7.08 11.83
N ALA A 284 0.61 7.79 12.12
CA ALA A 284 1.60 8.17 11.13
C ALA A 284 2.33 6.96 10.52
N ALA A 285 2.74 5.99 11.36
CA ALA A 285 3.45 4.79 10.91
C ALA A 285 2.60 3.90 9.97
N ASN A 286 1.28 3.87 10.17
CA ASN A 286 0.35 3.05 9.38
C ASN A 286 -0.26 3.78 8.17
N ALA A 287 0.14 5.04 7.92
CA ALA A 287 -0.37 5.81 6.78
C ALA A 287 0.13 5.28 5.43
N GLY A 288 1.29 4.62 5.41
CA GLY A 288 1.97 4.22 4.17
C GLY A 288 2.55 5.42 3.40
N LEU A 289 3.21 5.15 2.27
CA LEU A 289 3.92 6.17 1.47
C LEU A 289 3.02 7.30 0.95
N HIS A 290 1.76 6.97 0.63
CA HIS A 290 0.81 7.88 -0.02
C HIS A 290 -0.35 8.31 0.89
N GLY A 291 -0.25 8.02 2.20
CA GLY A 291 -1.28 8.34 3.18
C GLY A 291 -2.46 7.37 3.21
N TRP A 292 -3.24 7.46 4.28
CA TRP A 292 -4.30 6.49 4.61
C TRP A 292 -5.35 6.31 3.52
N ASN A 293 -5.74 7.39 2.84
CA ASN A 293 -6.79 7.37 1.82
C ASN A 293 -6.32 6.67 0.53
N ALA A 294 -5.04 6.81 0.17
CA ALA A 294 -4.46 6.14 -0.99
C ALA A 294 -4.35 4.63 -0.79
N GLN A 295 -4.19 4.18 0.46
CA GLN A 295 -4.00 2.79 0.84
C GLN A 295 -5.30 1.95 0.89
N GLN A 296 -6.46 2.51 0.54
CA GLN A 296 -7.71 1.73 0.57
C GLN A 296 -7.84 0.75 -0.61
N GLY A 297 -8.54 -0.36 -0.37
CA GLY A 297 -8.91 -1.32 -1.42
C GLY A 297 -8.15 -2.64 -1.34
N PHE A 298 -7.89 -3.23 -2.49
CA PHE A 298 -7.27 -4.55 -2.64
C PHE A 298 -5.76 -4.50 -2.55
N TYR A 299 -5.24 -5.54 -1.91
CA TYR A 299 -3.84 -5.90 -1.82
C TYR A 299 -3.69 -7.32 -2.36
N ILE A 300 -3.13 -7.44 -3.56
CA ILE A 300 -2.97 -8.73 -4.23
C ILE A 300 -1.57 -9.27 -3.92
N TYR A 301 -1.53 -10.44 -3.29
CA TYR A 301 -0.32 -11.16 -2.99
C TYR A 301 -0.22 -12.39 -3.89
N ARG A 302 0.87 -12.49 -4.64
CA ARG A 302 1.23 -13.68 -5.41
C ARG A 302 2.32 -14.41 -4.65
N ASN A 303 2.04 -15.61 -4.13
CA ASN A 303 2.99 -16.35 -3.31
C ASN A 303 3.64 -15.46 -2.23
N ASN A 304 2.86 -14.79 -1.38
CA ASN A 304 3.32 -13.85 -0.35
C ASN A 304 4.06 -12.58 -0.83
N ARG A 305 4.34 -12.41 -2.12
CA ARG A 305 4.85 -11.15 -2.68
C ARG A 305 3.70 -10.21 -3.01
N LEU A 306 3.71 -8.99 -2.51
CA LEU A 306 2.72 -7.98 -2.89
C LEU A 306 2.91 -7.55 -4.36
N ILE A 307 1.83 -7.54 -5.12
CA ILE A 307 1.78 -7.11 -6.53
C ILE A 307 1.05 -5.78 -6.68
N VAL A 308 -0.09 -5.64 -5.98
CA VAL A 308 -0.92 -4.43 -6.00
C VAL A 308 -1.08 -3.92 -4.59
N GLU A 309 -0.82 -2.63 -4.38
CA GLU A 309 -0.93 -1.94 -3.09
C GLU A 309 -2.14 -0.98 -3.13
N GLY A 310 -3.22 -1.33 -2.41
CA GLY A 310 -4.34 -0.44 -2.14
C GLY A 310 -5.03 0.13 -3.39
N ASP A 311 -5.68 -0.70 -4.20
CA ASP A 311 -6.50 -0.24 -5.34
C ASP A 311 -7.85 -0.97 -5.39
N TRP A 312 -8.91 -0.33 -5.87
CA TRP A 312 -10.22 -0.99 -5.98
C TRP A 312 -10.38 -1.84 -7.24
N LEU A 313 -9.52 -1.72 -8.25
CA LEU A 313 -9.39 -2.54 -9.47
C LEU A 313 -10.67 -2.80 -10.30
N ILE A 314 -11.82 -2.33 -9.82
CA ILE A 314 -13.15 -2.59 -10.37
C ILE A 314 -13.70 -1.26 -10.89
N PRO A 315 -14.10 -1.20 -12.16
CA PRO A 315 -14.70 0.00 -12.72
C PRO A 315 -15.89 0.52 -11.89
N GLY A 316 -15.88 1.82 -11.63
CA GLY A 316 -16.91 2.52 -10.86
C GLY A 316 -16.75 2.45 -9.34
N MET A 317 -15.65 1.90 -8.82
CA MET A 317 -15.28 2.01 -7.42
C MET A 317 -14.20 3.08 -7.25
N GLU A 318 -14.48 4.08 -6.43
CA GLU A 318 -13.59 5.23 -6.20
C GLU A 318 -12.99 5.18 -4.80
N LYS A 319 -11.80 5.79 -4.66
CA LYS A 319 -11.16 6.01 -3.36
C LYS A 319 -11.85 7.17 -2.65
N LEU A 320 -12.74 6.86 -1.71
CA LEU A 320 -13.47 7.86 -0.91
C LEU A 320 -13.04 7.79 0.55
N GLU A 321 -13.08 8.93 1.24
CA GLU A 321 -12.64 9.07 2.63
C GLU A 321 -13.39 8.13 3.60
N GLN A 322 -14.69 7.95 3.41
CA GLN A 322 -15.50 7.02 4.23
C GLN A 322 -15.08 5.54 4.10
N TYR A 323 -14.31 5.19 3.06
CA TYR A 323 -13.80 3.84 2.81
C TYR A 323 -12.32 3.69 3.17
N ARG A 324 -11.69 4.75 3.69
CA ARG A 324 -10.26 4.83 4.04
C ARG A 324 -9.76 3.70 4.93
N LEU A 325 -10.62 3.09 5.74
CA LEU A 325 -10.24 2.01 6.68
C LEU A 325 -10.32 0.61 6.06
N ALA A 326 -10.89 0.47 4.86
CA ALA A 326 -11.04 -0.83 4.21
C ALA A 326 -9.74 -1.28 3.54
N ARG A 327 -9.29 -2.49 3.87
CA ARG A 327 -8.16 -3.19 3.26
C ARG A 327 -8.60 -4.60 2.91
N ILE A 328 -8.28 -5.11 1.73
CA ILE A 328 -8.71 -6.45 1.30
C ILE A 328 -7.51 -7.21 0.76
N ARG A 329 -7.10 -8.25 1.49
CA ARG A 329 -6.06 -9.18 1.05
C ARG A 329 -6.63 -10.18 0.06
N ILE A 330 -5.96 -10.38 -1.07
CA ILE A 330 -6.21 -11.45 -2.02
C ILE A 330 -4.90 -12.23 -2.19
N ASP A 331 -4.88 -13.49 -1.81
CA ASP A 331 -3.72 -14.38 -2.00
C ASP A 331 -3.99 -15.29 -3.22
N ILE A 332 -3.06 -15.28 -4.17
CA ILE A 332 -3.06 -16.09 -5.40
C ILE A 332 -1.76 -16.90 -5.52
N GLY A 333 -1.86 -18.05 -6.20
CA GLY A 333 -0.71 -18.86 -6.62
C GLY A 333 -0.07 -18.33 -7.92
N ASN A 334 1.08 -18.89 -8.28
CA ASN A 334 1.78 -18.57 -9.54
C ASN A 334 1.17 -19.19 -10.80
N ASP A 335 0.21 -20.09 -10.62
CA ASP A 335 -0.54 -20.81 -11.66
C ASP A 335 -1.65 -19.97 -12.31
N THR A 336 -1.98 -18.81 -11.73
CA THR A 336 -3.06 -17.93 -12.22
C THR A 336 -2.55 -16.64 -12.88
N ASP A 337 -1.25 -16.52 -13.15
CA ASP A 337 -0.63 -15.29 -13.65
C ASP A 337 -1.23 -14.79 -14.97
N SER A 338 -1.61 -15.71 -15.87
CA SER A 338 -2.27 -15.38 -17.15
C SER A 338 -3.64 -14.76 -16.93
N GLU A 339 -4.42 -15.34 -16.01
CA GLU A 339 -5.79 -14.97 -15.73
C GLU A 339 -5.85 -13.60 -15.06
N TRP A 340 -4.87 -13.30 -14.21
CA TRP A 340 -4.73 -12.00 -13.53
C TRP A 340 -3.98 -10.94 -14.36
N ASN A 341 -3.54 -11.27 -15.59
CA ASN A 341 -2.77 -10.39 -16.47
C ASN A 341 -1.58 -9.72 -15.76
N ILE A 342 -0.81 -10.48 -14.99
CA ILE A 342 0.33 -9.95 -14.23
C ILE A 342 1.46 -9.60 -15.19
N ASP A 343 1.91 -8.34 -15.16
CA ASP A 343 2.99 -7.86 -16.03
C ASP A 343 4.38 -8.32 -15.55
N VAL A 344 5.41 -8.14 -16.40
CA VAL A 344 6.79 -8.56 -16.08
C VAL A 344 7.33 -7.86 -14.83
N ARG A 345 6.86 -6.63 -14.56
CA ARG A 345 7.26 -5.82 -13.40
C ARG A 345 6.52 -6.20 -12.12
N LYS A 346 5.49 -7.05 -12.23
CA LYS A 346 4.65 -7.50 -11.12
C LYS A 346 4.07 -6.32 -10.34
N SER A 347 3.65 -5.28 -11.05
CA SER A 347 3.11 -4.05 -10.46
C SER A 347 1.64 -3.80 -10.85
N THR A 348 1.11 -4.59 -11.78
CA THR A 348 -0.29 -4.54 -12.17
C THR A 348 -0.93 -5.93 -12.11
N ALA A 349 -2.22 -5.96 -11.74
CA ALA A 349 -3.04 -7.15 -11.80
C ALA A 349 -4.50 -6.74 -12.10
N VAL A 350 -5.15 -7.51 -12.96
CA VAL A 350 -6.55 -7.29 -13.35
C VAL A 350 -7.35 -8.52 -12.91
N PRO A 351 -8.38 -8.37 -12.06
CA PRO A 351 -9.19 -9.50 -11.63
C PRO A 351 -9.85 -10.23 -12.81
N PRO A 352 -9.80 -11.58 -12.86
CA PRO A 352 -10.48 -12.37 -13.88
C PRO A 352 -11.99 -12.16 -13.89
N ILE A 353 -12.59 -12.11 -15.08
CA ILE A 353 -14.04 -11.86 -15.25
C ILE A 353 -14.88 -12.85 -14.45
N SER A 354 -14.43 -14.11 -14.32
CA SER A 354 -15.11 -15.19 -13.61
C SER A 354 -15.36 -14.90 -12.12
N ILE A 355 -14.49 -14.12 -11.47
CA ILE A 355 -14.57 -13.82 -10.03
C ILE A 355 -14.82 -12.34 -9.72
N GLN A 356 -14.88 -11.47 -10.74
CA GLN A 356 -15.09 -10.03 -10.56
C GLN A 356 -16.38 -9.71 -9.78
N LYS A 357 -17.46 -10.48 -9.97
CA LYS A 357 -18.74 -10.26 -9.28
C LYS A 357 -18.61 -10.53 -7.78
N GLU A 358 -17.95 -11.62 -7.41
CA GLU A 358 -17.72 -12.04 -6.03
C GLU A 358 -16.75 -11.08 -5.34
N ILE A 359 -15.65 -10.71 -6.00
CA ILE A 359 -14.70 -9.70 -5.52
C ILE A 359 -15.43 -8.38 -5.27
N LYS A 360 -16.28 -7.92 -6.20
CA LYS A 360 -17.08 -6.70 -6.04
C LYS A 360 -18.03 -6.79 -4.85
N ARG A 361 -18.67 -7.94 -4.62
CA ARG A 361 -19.53 -8.15 -3.44
C ARG A 361 -18.74 -7.99 -2.14
N ILE A 362 -17.55 -8.58 -2.05
CA ILE A 362 -16.67 -8.49 -0.87
C ILE A 362 -16.22 -7.03 -0.67
N ALA A 363 -15.83 -6.35 -1.75
CA ALA A 363 -15.43 -4.94 -1.74
C ALA A 363 -16.52 -4.04 -1.15
N LEU A 364 -17.75 -4.19 -1.65
CA LEU A 364 -18.90 -3.43 -1.17
C LEU A 364 -19.23 -3.73 0.29
N ALA A 365 -19.03 -4.96 0.75
CA ALA A 365 -19.19 -5.31 2.16
C ALA A 365 -18.14 -4.60 3.02
N ALA A 366 -16.86 -4.63 2.62
CA ALA A 366 -15.79 -3.94 3.34
C ALA A 366 -15.99 -2.41 3.37
N GLN A 367 -16.38 -1.82 2.24
CA GLN A 367 -16.74 -0.39 2.16
C GLN A 367 -17.89 -0.02 3.09
N ARG A 368 -18.92 -0.87 3.19
CA ARG A 368 -20.04 -0.66 4.13
C ARG A 368 -19.57 -0.70 5.57
N GLU A 369 -18.71 -1.64 5.95
CA GLU A 369 -18.18 -1.71 7.32
C GLU A 369 -17.27 -0.52 7.65
N SER A 370 -16.38 -0.11 6.74
CA SER A 370 -15.59 1.11 6.90
C SER A 370 -16.49 2.34 7.08
N ALA A 371 -17.46 2.53 6.17
CA ALA A 371 -18.37 3.66 6.24
C ALA A 371 -19.26 3.64 7.50
N LYS A 372 -19.59 2.46 8.04
CA LYS A 372 -20.28 2.34 9.32
C LYS A 372 -19.46 2.93 10.46
N ILE A 373 -18.14 2.81 10.50
CA ILE A 373 -17.33 3.40 11.59
C ILE A 373 -17.47 4.92 11.61
N TYR A 374 -17.40 5.56 10.44
CA TYR A 374 -17.60 7.00 10.28
C TYR A 374 -19.05 7.42 10.59
N ARG A 375 -20.06 6.68 10.08
CA ARG A 375 -21.48 6.97 10.33
C ARG A 375 -21.91 6.67 11.76
N HIS A 376 -21.37 5.63 12.38
CA HIS A 376 -21.72 5.21 13.73
C HIS A 376 -21.16 6.16 14.76
N ARG A 377 -20.11 6.95 14.47
CA ARG A 377 -19.81 8.12 15.29
C ARG A 377 -20.92 9.16 15.20
N GLY A 378 -21.33 9.57 13.99
CA GLY A 378 -22.49 10.46 13.82
C GLY A 378 -23.76 9.95 14.51
N LYS A 379 -24.00 8.62 14.54
CA LYS A 379 -25.17 7.99 15.18
C LYS A 379 -25.04 7.61 16.65
N LYS A 380 -23.86 7.25 17.19
CA LYS A 380 -23.67 7.01 18.64
C LYS A 380 -23.76 8.30 19.41
N LEU A 381 -23.35 9.39 18.76
CA LEU A 381 -23.65 10.73 19.22
C LEU A 381 -25.17 10.92 19.24
N ALA A 382 -25.90 10.59 18.16
CA ALA A 382 -27.37 10.62 18.05
C ALA A 382 -28.20 9.70 19.01
N ARG A 383 -27.63 8.65 19.60
CA ARG A 383 -28.37 7.55 20.27
C ARG A 383 -28.11 7.37 21.77
N LYS A 384 -27.29 8.21 22.41
CA LYS A 384 -27.05 8.11 23.86
C LYS A 384 -28.18 8.66 24.73
N GLY A 385 -29.18 9.34 24.15
CA GLY A 385 -30.38 9.77 24.87
C GLY A 385 -31.56 8.84 24.59
N LYS A 386 -32.26 8.37 25.64
CA LYS A 386 -33.66 7.90 25.52
C LYS A 386 -34.62 9.05 25.18
N GLN A 387 -34.15 10.29 25.28
CA GLN A 387 -34.81 11.52 24.85
C GLN A 387 -34.31 11.91 23.45
N GLU A 388 -35.20 12.48 22.63
CA GLU A 388 -34.84 13.09 21.35
C GLU A 388 -33.71 14.09 21.57
N GLN A 389 -32.54 13.81 21.02
CA GLN A 389 -31.41 14.71 21.12
C GLN A 389 -31.70 15.98 20.34
N CYS A 390 -31.49 17.10 21.01
CA CYS A 390 -31.81 18.39 20.44
C CYS A 390 -30.64 18.92 19.59
N PHE A 391 -30.48 18.38 18.39
CA PHE A 391 -29.50 18.88 17.43
C PHE A 391 -29.85 20.29 16.97
N VAL A 392 -28.83 21.12 16.72
CA VAL A 392 -29.03 22.47 16.16
C VAL A 392 -29.39 22.40 14.67
N TRP A 393 -28.94 21.36 13.96
CA TRP A 393 -29.16 21.21 12.52
C TRP A 393 -30.02 20.00 12.19
N HIS A 394 -30.93 20.16 11.24
CA HIS A 394 -31.71 19.12 10.58
C HIS A 394 -31.25 18.97 9.14
N GLN A 395 -31.13 17.72 8.69
CA GLN A 395 -30.91 17.40 7.30
C GLN A 395 -32.26 17.33 6.58
N ASN A 396 -32.39 18.00 5.43
CA ASN A 396 -33.59 17.98 4.61
C ASN A 396 -33.24 17.67 3.14
N ILE A 397 -34.23 17.20 2.37
CA ILE A 397 -34.08 16.94 0.94
C ILE A 397 -35.12 17.79 0.22
N ARG A 398 -34.65 18.72 -0.62
CA ARG A 398 -35.51 19.57 -1.48
C ARG A 398 -35.14 19.32 -2.94
N HIS A 399 -36.12 18.94 -3.77
CA HIS A 399 -35.93 18.65 -5.19
C HIS A 399 -34.79 17.66 -5.49
N GLY A 400 -34.63 16.64 -4.64
CA GLY A 400 -33.56 15.64 -4.77
C GLY A 400 -32.16 16.13 -4.36
N LYS A 401 -32.03 17.37 -3.91
CA LYS A 401 -30.78 17.93 -3.39
C LYS A 401 -30.80 17.95 -1.86
N LEU A 402 -29.65 17.66 -1.27
CA LEU A 402 -29.45 17.71 0.16
C LEU A 402 -29.36 19.16 0.64
N GLY A 403 -30.10 19.50 1.69
CA GLY A 403 -30.03 20.78 2.37
C GLY A 403 -29.96 20.60 3.90
N TYR A 404 -29.66 21.69 4.59
CA TYR A 404 -29.62 21.73 6.05
C TYR A 404 -30.48 22.90 6.54
N SER A 405 -31.23 22.68 7.61
CA SER A 405 -32.06 23.70 8.25
C SER A 405 -31.82 23.68 9.75
N ILE A 406 -31.84 24.84 10.40
CA ILE A 406 -31.68 24.96 11.84
C ILE A 406 -32.96 24.42 12.53
N ASN A 407 -32.78 23.65 13.60
CA ASN A 407 -33.88 23.10 14.39
C ASN A 407 -34.59 24.20 15.18
N ARG A 408 -35.80 24.58 14.74
CA ARG A 408 -36.60 25.63 15.40
C ARG A 408 -37.16 25.19 16.77
N GLU A 409 -37.19 23.89 17.06
CA GLU A 409 -37.61 23.37 18.37
C GLU A 409 -36.47 23.38 19.39
N HIS A 410 -35.25 23.75 19.00
CA HIS A 410 -34.14 23.84 19.94
C HIS A 410 -34.44 24.86 21.04
N PRO A 411 -34.27 24.55 22.35
CA PRO A 411 -34.75 25.37 23.46
C PRO A 411 -34.42 26.86 23.31
N ILE A 412 -33.13 27.19 23.10
CA ILE A 412 -32.65 28.57 22.89
C ILE A 412 -33.36 29.24 21.70
N ILE A 413 -33.50 28.52 20.59
CA ILE A 413 -34.09 29.05 19.36
C ILE A 413 -35.59 29.26 19.56
N LYS A 414 -36.27 28.31 20.20
CA LYS A 414 -37.68 28.37 20.52
C LYS A 414 -38.00 29.56 21.43
N GLU A 415 -37.22 29.78 22.47
CA GLU A 415 -37.36 30.95 23.34
C GLU A 415 -37.16 32.26 22.58
N LEU A 416 -36.12 32.36 21.75
CA LEU A 416 -35.88 33.53 20.91
C LEU A 416 -37.06 33.81 19.96
N LEU A 417 -37.71 32.76 19.45
CA LEU A 417 -38.89 32.86 18.59
C LEU A 417 -40.18 33.20 19.35
N CYS A 418 -40.18 33.15 20.68
CA CYS A 418 -41.29 33.64 21.52
C CYS A 418 -41.18 35.15 21.83
N SER A 419 -40.09 35.81 21.41
CA SER A 419 -39.90 37.25 21.61
C SER A 419 -40.64 38.10 20.57
N ASP A 420 -40.84 39.39 20.87
CA ASP A 420 -41.47 40.37 19.97
C ASP A 420 -40.73 40.59 18.64
N VAL A 421 -39.50 40.07 18.50
CA VAL A 421 -38.66 40.20 17.30
C VAL A 421 -38.58 38.92 16.47
N HIS A 422 -39.49 37.95 16.69
CA HIS A 422 -39.43 36.62 16.07
C HIS A 422 -39.30 36.63 14.54
N ASP A 423 -39.91 37.57 13.83
CA ASP A 423 -39.86 37.61 12.36
C ASP A 423 -38.49 37.99 11.83
N ARG A 424 -37.78 38.91 12.50
CA ARG A 424 -36.39 39.25 12.14
C ARG A 424 -35.46 38.07 12.38
N ILE A 425 -35.67 37.34 13.47
CA ILE A 425 -34.89 36.14 13.80
C ILE A 425 -35.15 35.04 12.77
N LYS A 426 -36.41 34.78 12.38
CA LYS A 426 -36.73 33.82 11.32
C LYS A 426 -36.03 34.16 10.00
N GLN A 427 -36.03 35.44 9.60
CA GLN A 427 -35.34 35.87 8.38
C GLN A 427 -33.83 35.63 8.45
N LEU A 428 -33.20 35.93 9.59
CA LEU A 428 -31.77 35.66 9.80
C LEU A 428 -31.46 34.17 9.72
N LEU A 429 -32.23 33.32 10.41
CA LEU A 429 -32.02 31.87 10.38
C LEU A 429 -32.17 31.31 8.96
N SER A 430 -33.20 31.75 8.21
CA SER A 430 -33.37 31.34 6.81
C SER A 430 -32.21 31.81 5.93
N LEU A 431 -31.67 33.01 6.15
CA LEU A 431 -30.48 33.47 5.42
C LEU A 431 -29.28 32.57 5.69
N ILE A 432 -29.01 32.22 6.95
CA ILE A 432 -27.92 31.32 7.32
C ILE A 432 -28.09 29.94 6.64
N GLU A 433 -29.30 29.40 6.64
CA GLU A 433 -29.62 28.10 6.03
C GLU A 433 -29.42 28.07 4.51
N GLU A 434 -29.87 29.11 3.82
CA GLU A 434 -29.78 29.20 2.35
C GLU A 434 -28.37 29.60 1.87
N THR A 435 -27.48 30.04 2.77
CA THR A 435 -26.12 30.49 2.43
C THR A 435 -25.00 29.58 2.96
N ILE A 436 -25.32 28.41 3.51
CA ILE A 436 -24.31 27.44 3.93
C ILE A 436 -23.44 27.06 2.72
N PRO A 437 -22.12 27.27 2.75
CA PRO A 437 -21.25 27.03 1.61
C PRO A 437 -20.87 25.55 1.51
N VAL A 438 -21.87 24.68 1.34
CA VAL A 438 -21.70 23.21 1.27
C VAL A 438 -20.60 22.78 0.28
N PRO A 439 -20.51 23.33 -0.95
CA PRO A 439 -19.43 22.95 -1.87
C PRO A 439 -18.02 23.27 -1.35
N MET A 440 -17.85 24.42 -0.68
CA MET A 440 -16.58 24.82 -0.08
C MET A 440 -16.22 23.92 1.10
N ILE A 441 -17.19 23.65 1.99
CA ILE A 441 -17.01 22.72 3.11
C ILE A 441 -16.57 21.34 2.62
N ILE A 442 -17.16 20.83 1.55
CA ILE A 442 -16.77 19.54 0.97
C ILE A 442 -15.35 19.60 0.38
N SER A 443 -15.01 20.69 -0.33
CA SER A 443 -13.67 20.90 -0.91
C SER A 443 -12.59 20.99 0.17
N ASP A 444 -12.79 21.84 1.17
CA ASP A 444 -11.86 22.03 2.28
C ASP A 444 -11.72 20.76 3.10
N TYR A 445 -12.81 20.02 3.32
CA TYR A 445 -12.75 18.72 4.01
C TYR A 445 -11.99 17.69 3.19
N ALA A 446 -12.10 17.69 1.86
CA ALA A 446 -11.35 16.76 1.01
C ALA A 446 -9.84 17.06 1.02
N GLU A 447 -9.44 18.33 1.11
CA GLU A 447 -8.03 18.74 1.08
C GLU A 447 -7.37 18.73 2.46
N LYS A 448 -8.09 19.13 3.50
CA LYS A 448 -7.55 19.44 4.84
C LYS A 448 -8.35 18.79 5.97
N SER A 449 -8.91 17.60 5.75
CA SER A 449 -9.69 16.88 6.77
C SER A 449 -9.00 16.80 8.14
N GLU A 450 -7.67 16.74 8.17
CA GLU A 450 -6.85 16.61 9.38
C GLU A 450 -6.61 17.95 10.12
N GLU A 451 -6.86 19.09 9.47
CA GLU A 451 -6.67 20.45 10.03
C GLU A 451 -8.01 21.14 10.35
N MET A 452 -9.13 20.45 10.16
CA MET A 452 -10.47 20.98 10.40
C MET A 452 -10.80 20.96 11.90
N LEU A 453 -11.11 22.14 12.46
CA LEU A 453 -11.56 22.26 13.85
C LEU A 453 -12.87 21.50 14.07
N SER A 454 -12.90 20.67 15.11
CA SER A 454 -14.15 20.16 15.68
C SER A 454 -14.92 21.27 16.40
N PRO A 455 -16.26 21.18 16.50
CA PRO A 455 -17.06 22.20 17.19
C PRO A 455 -16.53 22.46 18.60
N PHE A 456 -16.18 23.72 18.88
CA PHE A 456 -15.62 24.17 20.16
C PHE A 456 -14.24 23.61 20.54
N GLU A 457 -13.50 23.05 19.58
CA GLU A 457 -12.10 22.68 19.77
C GLU A 457 -11.24 23.89 20.17
N GLY A 458 -10.42 23.72 21.20
CA GLY A 458 -9.57 24.80 21.73
C GLY A 458 -10.30 25.87 22.56
N LYS A 459 -11.61 25.73 22.79
CA LYS A 459 -12.40 26.68 23.60
C LYS A 459 -12.27 26.42 25.11
N THR A 460 -12.24 27.50 25.88
CA THR A 460 -12.07 27.51 27.35
C THR A 460 -13.39 27.30 28.08
N THR A 461 -13.34 26.88 29.35
CA THR A 461 -14.54 26.70 30.20
C THR A 461 -15.41 27.96 30.26
N THR A 462 -14.76 29.13 30.31
CA THR A 462 -15.41 30.45 30.29
C THR A 462 -16.23 30.76 29.03
N GLU A 463 -15.99 30.08 27.92
CA GLU A 463 -16.77 30.25 26.68
C GLU A 463 -17.98 29.30 26.62
N PHE A 464 -17.96 28.17 27.34
CA PHE A 464 -19.07 27.22 27.41
C PHE A 464 -20.08 27.55 28.52
N ASP A 465 -19.58 27.99 29.68
CA ASP A 465 -20.38 28.17 30.89
C ASP A 465 -21.61 29.09 30.73
N PRO A 466 -21.53 30.22 29.99
CA PRO A 466 -22.70 31.07 29.79
C PRO A 466 -23.83 30.34 29.06
N MET A 467 -23.50 29.45 28.13
CA MET A 467 -24.50 28.72 27.35
C MET A 467 -25.11 27.56 28.15
N ILE A 468 -24.31 26.87 29.00
CA ILE A 468 -24.83 25.90 29.96
C ILE A 468 -25.79 26.58 30.94
N GLY A 469 -25.37 27.71 31.52
CA GLY A 469 -26.18 28.47 32.46
C GLY A 469 -27.51 28.96 31.87
N THR A 470 -27.49 29.46 30.63
CA THR A 470 -28.71 29.83 29.90
C THR A 470 -29.66 28.65 29.74
N LEU A 471 -29.17 27.51 29.21
CA LEU A 471 -29.99 26.31 29.04
C LEU A 471 -30.56 25.81 30.37
N TYR A 472 -29.75 25.83 31.44
CA TYR A 472 -30.17 25.43 32.77
C TYR A 472 -31.34 26.29 33.26
N ASN A 473 -31.18 27.61 33.24
CA ASN A 473 -32.23 28.55 33.66
C ASN A 473 -33.52 28.40 32.84
N MET A 474 -33.41 28.13 31.54
CA MET A 474 -34.56 27.89 30.67
C MET A 474 -35.31 26.60 31.03
N TYR A 475 -34.59 25.50 31.29
CA TYR A 475 -35.22 24.24 31.69
C TYR A 475 -35.90 24.36 33.06
N ILE A 476 -35.28 25.06 34.01
CA ILE A 476 -35.90 25.34 35.31
C ILE A 476 -37.17 26.21 35.13
N ALA A 477 -37.11 27.26 34.32
CA ALA A 477 -38.27 28.14 34.08
C ALA A 477 -39.44 27.43 33.38
N THR A 478 -39.17 26.38 32.62
CA THR A 478 -40.19 25.52 31.97
C THR A 478 -40.73 24.42 32.87
N GLY A 479 -40.30 24.38 34.14
CA GLY A 479 -40.80 23.45 35.16
C GLY A 479 -40.04 22.12 35.24
N CYS A 480 -38.88 21.99 34.60
CA CYS A 480 -38.02 20.82 34.77
C CYS A 480 -37.39 20.80 36.17
N THR A 481 -37.17 19.61 36.71
CA THR A 481 -36.32 19.44 37.89
C THR A 481 -34.85 19.70 37.56
N GLU A 482 -34.01 19.97 38.56
CA GLU A 482 -32.56 20.19 38.36
C GLU A 482 -31.89 19.00 37.64
N GLN A 483 -32.27 17.77 38.01
CA GLN A 483 -31.76 16.55 37.39
C GLN A 483 -32.20 16.43 35.92
N GLU A 484 -33.45 16.75 35.60
CA GLU A 484 -33.94 16.74 34.23
C GLU A 484 -33.27 17.83 33.38
N ALA A 485 -33.03 19.02 33.94
CA ALA A 485 -32.35 20.11 33.26
C ALA A 485 -30.90 19.72 32.88
N ILE A 486 -30.13 19.19 33.83
CA ILE A 486 -28.77 18.74 33.57
C ILE A 486 -28.74 17.56 32.59
N SER A 487 -29.66 16.59 32.73
CA SER A 487 -29.79 15.48 31.78
C SER A 487 -30.08 15.99 30.37
N ASN A 488 -30.99 16.94 30.20
CA ASN A 488 -31.31 17.50 28.89
C ASN A 488 -30.11 18.26 28.29
N ILE A 489 -29.36 19.01 29.10
CA ILE A 489 -28.14 19.71 28.67
C ILE A 489 -27.08 18.70 28.22
N ALA A 490 -26.83 17.66 29.01
CA ALA A 490 -25.85 16.61 28.70
C ALA A 490 -26.17 15.87 27.38
N ASN A 491 -27.45 15.84 26.99
CA ASN A 491 -27.93 15.22 25.76
C ASN A 491 -28.11 16.20 24.58
N THR A 492 -27.68 17.46 24.71
CA THR A 492 -27.77 18.51 23.68
C THR A 492 -26.38 18.81 23.11
N GLU A 493 -26.26 19.15 21.81
CA GLU A 493 -24.99 19.61 21.25
C GLU A 493 -24.62 21.01 21.78
N PRO A 494 -23.34 21.28 22.07
CA PRO A 494 -22.16 20.43 21.90
C PRO A 494 -21.86 19.51 23.10
N TYR A 495 -22.61 19.59 24.20
CA TYR A 495 -22.26 18.95 25.47
C TYR A 495 -22.28 17.42 25.43
N VAL A 496 -23.05 16.84 24.50
CA VAL A 496 -23.00 15.40 24.21
C VAL A 496 -21.59 14.93 23.79
N TYR A 497 -20.77 15.83 23.24
CA TYR A 497 -19.38 15.58 22.86
C TYR A 497 -18.38 15.84 24.01
N TYR A 498 -18.79 16.57 25.04
CA TYR A 498 -17.94 17.08 26.13
C TYR A 498 -18.61 16.90 27.51
N PRO A 499 -18.91 15.66 27.94
CA PRO A 499 -19.65 15.39 29.18
C PRO A 499 -18.94 15.93 30.44
N GLU A 500 -17.61 16.01 30.42
CA GLU A 500 -16.80 16.60 31.48
C GLU A 500 -17.12 18.08 31.74
N ARG A 501 -17.60 18.82 30.73
CA ARG A 501 -17.98 20.24 30.88
C ARG A 501 -19.27 20.38 31.68
N VAL A 502 -20.22 19.48 31.48
CA VAL A 502 -21.48 19.47 32.25
C VAL A 502 -21.20 19.11 33.71
N LEU A 503 -20.29 18.16 33.95
CA LEU A 503 -19.85 17.81 35.31
C LEU A 503 -19.20 18.99 36.04
N LEU A 504 -18.27 19.69 35.39
CA LEU A 504 -17.63 20.90 35.93
C LEU A 504 -18.65 21.98 36.31
N PHE A 505 -19.68 22.17 35.48
CA PHE A 505 -20.77 23.09 35.79
C PHE A 505 -21.54 22.64 37.03
N CYS A 506 -21.90 21.35 37.14
CA CYS A 506 -22.62 20.81 38.30
C CYS A 506 -21.82 20.95 39.59
N GLU A 507 -20.52 20.66 39.56
CA GLU A 507 -19.61 20.81 40.70
C GLU A 507 -19.54 22.26 41.20
N ARG A 508 -19.51 23.23 40.28
CA ARG A 508 -19.44 24.65 40.63
C ARG A 508 -20.76 25.16 41.24
N GLU A 509 -21.89 24.77 40.67
CA GLU A 509 -23.22 25.23 41.10
C GLU A 509 -23.77 24.40 42.28
N GLY A 510 -23.08 23.34 42.71
CA GLY A 510 -23.49 22.48 43.83
C GLY A 510 -24.65 21.52 43.49
N ILE A 511 -24.81 21.17 42.21
CA ILE A 511 -25.90 20.32 41.70
C ILE A 511 -25.47 18.85 41.71
N SER A 512 -26.31 17.96 42.23
CA SER A 512 -26.04 16.51 42.23
C SER A 512 -26.36 15.89 40.86
N TYR A 513 -25.36 15.26 40.22
CA TYR A 513 -25.51 14.56 38.95
C TYR A 513 -24.92 13.14 39.03
N GLU A 514 -25.79 12.13 39.00
CA GLU A 514 -25.39 10.72 38.84
C GLU A 514 -25.45 10.35 37.34
N GLN A 515 -24.37 9.78 36.81
CA GLN A 515 -24.21 9.44 35.39
C GLN A 515 -25.08 8.27 34.92
#